data_AF-A0A9D4F067-F1
#
_entry.id   AF-A0A9D4F067-F1
#
_cell.length_a   1.000
_cell.length_b   1.000
_cell.length_c   1.000
_cell.angle_alpha   90.00
_cell.angle_beta   90.00
_cell.angle_gamma   90.00
#
_symmetry.space_group_name_H-M   'P 1'
#
loop_
_entity.id
_entity.type
_entity.pdbx_description
1 polymer ?
#
loop_
_entity_poly.entity_id
_entity_poly.type
_entity_poly.pdbx_seq_one_letter_code
_entity_poly.pdbx_strand_id
1 'polypeptide(L)'
;MQGLLLLRREYGDHIINIHCFSHCLELVFRDVVKSDNKYQKLMNLLIGLHKFYKIHKNRSGLKEASEALSINMVAPKRITTTRWLPHPNDGIDCLIANSYKAYEAHLASCSHENAKAHGYFSMLLDKRLVTFAMVGIIHLET
;
A
#
# COMPACT_ATOMS: atom_id res chain seq x y z
N MET A 1 -24.66 3.06 18.87
CA MET A 1 -24.27 4.49 18.86
C MET A 1 -25.22 5.42 19.67
N GLN A 2 -26.28 4.93 20.33
CA GLN A 2 -27.15 5.79 21.17
C GLN A 2 -26.50 6.26 22.49
N GLY A 3 -25.64 5.45 23.13
CA GLY A 3 -25.03 5.81 24.42
C GLY A 3 -24.09 7.01 24.37
N LEU A 4 -23.29 7.16 23.30
CA LEU A 4 -22.38 8.30 23.13
C LEU A 4 -23.13 9.62 22.90
N LEU A 5 -24.29 9.56 22.22
CA LEU A 5 -25.15 10.71 21.97
C LEU A 5 -25.86 11.20 23.24
N LEU A 6 -26.23 10.28 24.14
CA LEU A 6 -26.81 10.61 25.44
C LEU A 6 -25.78 11.26 26.37
N LEU A 7 -24.57 10.69 26.45
CA LEU A 7 -23.45 11.28 27.21
C LEU A 7 -23.06 12.68 26.70
N ARG A 8 -23.10 12.90 25.38
CA ARG A 8 -22.84 14.22 24.78
C ARG A 8 -23.96 15.23 25.04
N ARG A 9 -25.20 14.80 25.27
CA ARG A 9 -26.31 15.70 25.65
C ARG A 9 -26.26 16.08 27.13
N GLU A 10 -25.91 15.14 28.00
CA GLU A 10 -25.88 15.37 29.45
C GLU A 10 -24.60 16.05 29.93
N TYR A 11 -23.46 15.72 29.33
CA TYR A 11 -22.14 16.21 29.76
C TYR A 11 -21.40 16.97 28.65
N GLY A 12 -22.09 17.33 27.56
CA GLY A 12 -21.48 17.98 26.39
C GLY A 12 -20.63 19.20 26.72
N ASP A 13 -21.11 20.02 27.66
CA ASP A 13 -20.43 21.25 28.10
C ASP A 13 -19.22 20.98 29.01
N HIS A 14 -19.08 19.75 29.51
CA HIS A 14 -17.97 19.29 30.35
C HIS A 14 -16.96 18.40 29.59
N ILE A 15 -17.24 18.06 28.32
CA ILE A 15 -16.36 17.23 27.49
C ILE A 15 -15.47 18.13 26.64
N ILE A 16 -14.18 18.15 26.98
CA ILE A 16 -13.16 18.77 26.14
C ILE A 16 -12.68 17.74 25.12
N ASN A 17 -12.95 17.99 23.84
CA ASN A 17 -12.39 17.16 22.76
C ASN A 17 -10.93 17.55 22.53
N ILE A 18 -10.01 16.63 22.85
CA ILE A 18 -8.59 16.79 22.54
C ILE A 18 -8.27 15.92 21.33
N HIS A 19 -7.76 16.53 20.26
CA HIS A 19 -7.28 15.80 19.10
C HIS A 19 -5.90 15.21 19.38
N CYS A 20 -5.67 13.96 18.97
CA CYS A 20 -4.36 13.35 19.03
C CYS A 20 -3.45 14.04 18.00
N PHE A 21 -2.40 14.73 18.47
CA PHE A 21 -1.45 15.44 17.62
C PHE A 21 -0.83 14.54 16.54
N SER A 22 -0.48 13.30 16.89
CA SER A 22 0.05 12.30 15.95
C SER A 22 -0.96 11.99 14.83
N HIS A 23 -2.25 11.86 15.15
CA HIS A 23 -3.28 11.65 14.13
C HIS A 23 -3.47 12.89 13.25
N CYS A 24 -3.43 14.09 13.83
CA CYS A 24 -3.49 15.33 13.05
C CYS A 24 -2.32 15.44 12.05
N LEU A 25 -1.09 15.13 12.49
CA LEU A 25 0.08 15.11 11.60
C LEU A 25 -0.08 14.09 10.46
N GLU A 26 -0.55 12.89 10.77
CA GLU A 26 -0.81 11.85 9.78
C GLU A 26 -1.84 12.29 8.72
N LEU A 27 -2.91 12.97 9.15
CA LEU A 27 -3.94 13.51 8.25
C LEU A 27 -3.40 14.65 7.38
N VAL A 28 -2.62 15.57 7.94
CA VAL A 28 -2.01 16.67 7.18
C VAL A 28 -1.01 16.13 6.16
N PHE A 29 -0.13 15.22 6.58
CA PHE A 29 0.83 14.56 5.69
C PHE A 29 0.11 13.91 4.52
N ARG A 30 -0.93 13.13 4.82
CA ARG A 30 -1.80 12.51 3.82
C ARG A 30 -2.33 13.52 2.82
N ASP A 31 -2.90 14.61 3.29
CA ASP A 31 -3.59 15.57 2.42
C ASP A 31 -2.60 16.28 1.49
N VAL A 32 -1.36 16.49 1.95
CA VAL A 32 -0.25 16.99 1.11
C VAL A 32 0.13 15.96 0.05
N VAL A 33 0.48 14.73 0.44
CA VAL A 33 1.02 13.74 -0.51
C VAL A 33 -0.03 13.14 -1.43
N LYS A 34 -1.32 13.19 -1.06
CA LYS A 34 -2.41 12.78 -1.95
C LYS A 34 -2.49 13.62 -3.23
N SER A 35 -2.01 14.86 -3.21
CA SER A 35 -1.97 15.70 -4.42
C SER A 35 -0.89 15.28 -5.42
N ASP A 36 0.09 14.48 -4.99
CA ASP A 36 1.18 14.03 -5.85
C ASP A 36 0.77 12.85 -6.75
N ASN A 37 0.98 13.02 -8.06
CA ASN A 37 0.61 12.02 -9.06
C ASN A 37 1.43 10.72 -8.96
N LYS A 38 2.69 10.76 -8.50
CA LYS A 38 3.51 9.56 -8.34
C LYS A 38 3.03 8.78 -7.12
N TYR A 39 2.70 9.47 -6.03
CA TYR A 39 2.10 8.86 -4.85
C TYR A 39 0.79 8.15 -5.20
N GLN A 40 -0.12 8.80 -5.95
CA GLN A 40 -1.37 8.17 -6.39
C GLN A 40 -1.13 6.93 -7.25
N LYS A 41 -0.17 6.98 -8.18
CA LYS A 41 0.22 5.82 -8.99
C LYS A 41 0.79 4.69 -8.14
N LEU A 42 1.63 5.00 -7.17
CA LEU A 42 2.22 4.01 -6.25
C LEU A 42 1.12 3.33 -5.43
N MET A 43 0.20 4.11 -4.87
CA MET A 43 -0.93 3.57 -4.12
C MET A 43 -1.82 2.68 -4.98
N ASN A 44 -2.10 3.08 -6.22
CA ASN A 44 -2.86 2.26 -7.17
C ASN A 44 -2.15 0.93 -7.47
N LEU A 45 -0.82 0.94 -7.64
CA LEU A 45 -0.03 -0.26 -7.79
C LEU A 45 -0.15 -1.17 -6.56
N LEU A 46 0.14 -0.67 -5.36
CA LEU A 46 0.14 -1.47 -4.13
C LEU A 46 -1.24 -2.06 -3.80
N ILE A 47 -2.30 -1.24 -3.92
CA ILE A 47 -3.69 -1.70 -3.74
C ILE A 47 -4.06 -2.71 -4.83
N GLY A 48 -3.63 -2.45 -6.06
CA GLY A 48 -3.83 -3.31 -7.22
C GLY A 48 -3.20 -4.68 -7.05
N LEU A 49 -1.94 -4.74 -6.64
CA LEU A 49 -1.19 -5.96 -6.35
C LEU A 49 -1.88 -6.77 -5.25
N HIS A 50 -2.25 -6.14 -4.13
CA HIS A 50 -2.97 -6.83 -3.06
C HIS A 50 -4.26 -7.47 -3.55
N LYS A 51 -5.08 -6.73 -4.33
CA LYS A 51 -6.32 -7.26 -4.91
C LYS A 51 -6.07 -8.36 -5.93
N PHE A 52 -5.03 -8.20 -6.76
CA PHE A 52 -4.67 -9.14 -7.82
C PHE A 52 -4.25 -10.49 -7.24
N TYR A 53 -3.39 -10.47 -6.22
CA TYR A 53 -2.86 -11.67 -5.56
C TYR A 53 -3.76 -12.21 -4.43
N LYS A 54 -4.88 -11.55 -4.14
CA LYS A 54 -5.96 -12.14 -3.33
C LYS A 54 -6.61 -13.34 -4.03
N ILE A 55 -6.54 -13.39 -5.36
CA ILE A 55 -7.08 -14.49 -6.17
C ILE A 55 -6.11 -15.69 -6.11
N HIS A 56 -6.64 -16.87 -5.80
CA HIS A 56 -5.85 -18.09 -5.59
C HIS A 56 -4.91 -18.42 -6.77
N LYS A 57 -5.40 -18.36 -8.01
CA LYS A 57 -4.60 -18.63 -9.22
C LYS A 57 -3.37 -17.73 -9.30
N ASN A 58 -3.55 -16.43 -9.16
CA ASN A 58 -2.45 -15.45 -9.22
C ASN A 58 -1.48 -15.63 -8.05
N ARG A 59 -1.99 -16.00 -6.87
CA ARG A 59 -1.14 -16.28 -5.70
C ARG A 59 -0.28 -17.52 -5.89
N SER A 60 -0.82 -18.58 -6.49
CA SER A 60 -0.06 -19.78 -6.85
C SER A 60 1.05 -19.44 -7.84
N GLY A 61 0.71 -18.74 -8.92
CA GLY A 61 1.70 -18.35 -9.93
C GLY A 61 2.81 -17.44 -9.38
N LEU A 62 2.49 -16.57 -8.42
CA LEU A 62 3.51 -15.79 -7.72
C LEU A 62 4.44 -16.65 -6.87
N LYS A 63 3.89 -17.67 -6.19
CA LYS A 63 4.67 -18.62 -5.39
C LYS A 63 5.62 -19.42 -6.28
N GLU A 64 5.11 -19.92 -7.41
CA GLU A 64 5.89 -20.64 -8.42
C GLU A 64 7.02 -19.76 -8.98
N ALA A 65 6.74 -18.49 -9.31
CA ALA A 65 7.75 -17.55 -9.76
C ALA A 65 8.81 -17.27 -8.68
N SER A 66 8.40 -17.17 -7.41
CA SER A 66 9.31 -16.99 -6.28
C SER A 66 10.22 -18.19 -6.06
N GLU A 67 9.66 -19.41 -6.16
CA GLU A 67 10.39 -20.67 -6.04
C GLU A 67 11.40 -20.84 -7.18
N ALA A 68 11.00 -20.55 -8.42
CA ALA A 68 11.87 -20.60 -9.60
C ALA A 68 13.07 -19.65 -9.50
N LEU A 69 12.89 -18.50 -8.83
CA LEU A 69 13.96 -17.51 -8.59
C LEU A 69 14.73 -17.73 -7.29
N SER A 70 14.37 -18.74 -6.48
CA SER A 70 14.91 -18.97 -5.14
C SER A 70 14.82 -17.73 -4.22
N ILE A 71 13.74 -16.98 -4.37
CA ILE A 71 13.48 -15.76 -3.61
C ILE A 71 12.54 -16.07 -2.45
N ASN A 72 12.84 -15.54 -1.25
CA ASN A 72 11.89 -15.52 -0.15
C ASN A 72 10.99 -14.28 -0.25
N MET A 73 9.91 -14.41 -1.02
CA MET A 73 8.98 -13.31 -1.30
C MET A 73 8.02 -13.06 -0.13
N VAL A 74 7.72 -11.79 0.11
CA VAL A 74 6.65 -11.32 0.99
C VAL A 74 5.41 -10.98 0.16
N ALA A 75 4.29 -11.63 0.46
CA ALA A 75 3.02 -11.42 -0.25
C ALA A 75 2.47 -9.99 -0.02
N PRO A 76 1.72 -9.41 -0.98
CA PRO A 76 1.28 -8.03 -0.84
C PRO A 76 0.23 -7.87 0.27
N LYS A 77 0.52 -6.98 1.22
CA LYS A 77 -0.36 -6.64 2.35
C LYS A 77 -1.51 -5.71 1.91
N ARG A 78 -2.60 -5.73 2.69
CA ARG A 78 -3.68 -4.75 2.55
C ARG A 78 -3.23 -3.42 3.13
N ILE A 79 -3.24 -2.36 2.33
CA ILE A 79 -2.79 -1.03 2.77
C ILE A 79 -3.90 0.01 3.00
N THR A 80 -5.17 -0.38 2.80
CA THR A 80 -6.34 0.53 2.86
C THR A 80 -7.04 0.57 4.23
N THR A 81 -6.27 0.51 5.31
CA THR A 81 -6.76 0.45 6.69
C THR A 81 -6.72 1.80 7.40
N THR A 82 -7.05 1.85 8.70
CA THR A 82 -7.30 3.08 9.45
C THR A 82 -6.08 3.96 9.71
N ARG A 83 -4.85 3.41 9.69
CA ARG A 83 -3.60 4.17 9.83
C ARG A 83 -2.97 4.46 8.48
N TRP A 84 -2.99 5.71 8.06
CA TRP A 84 -2.61 6.13 6.74
C TRP A 84 -1.11 6.07 6.44
N LEU A 85 -0.21 6.29 7.42
CA LEU A 85 1.24 6.31 7.15
C LEU A 85 1.91 4.91 7.23
N PRO A 86 1.64 4.08 8.24
CA PRO A 86 2.34 2.79 8.39
C PRO A 86 1.98 1.79 7.28
N HIS A 87 0.74 1.80 6.80
CA HIS A 87 0.25 0.78 5.89
C HIS A 87 0.78 0.90 4.45
N PRO A 88 0.89 2.11 3.85
CA PRO A 88 1.64 2.28 2.62
C PRO A 88 3.10 1.84 2.75
N ASN A 89 3.79 2.21 3.84
CA ASN A 89 5.19 1.80 4.06
C ASN A 89 5.33 0.28 4.07
N ASP A 90 4.49 -0.42 4.85
CA ASP A 90 4.38 -1.88 4.83
C ASP A 90 4.24 -2.46 3.41
N GLY A 91 3.42 -1.81 2.57
CA GLY A 91 3.22 -2.22 1.18
C GLY A 91 4.46 -2.00 0.30
N ILE A 92 5.15 -0.88 0.49
CA ILE A 92 6.39 -0.57 -0.21
C ILE A 92 7.49 -1.54 0.23
N ASP A 93 7.61 -1.85 1.52
CA ASP A 93 8.57 -2.84 2.03
C ASP A 93 8.32 -4.22 1.43
N CYS A 94 7.04 -4.65 1.34
CA CYS A 94 6.68 -5.89 0.68
C CYS A 94 7.10 -5.91 -0.79
N LEU A 95 7.03 -4.77 -1.47
CA LEU A 95 7.39 -4.63 -2.87
C LEU A 95 8.92 -4.64 -3.06
N ILE A 96 9.66 -3.88 -2.26
CA ILE A 96 11.08 -3.57 -2.48
C ILE A 96 12.03 -4.56 -1.81
N ALA A 97 11.71 -5.09 -0.62
CA ALA A 97 12.67 -5.83 0.20
C ALA A 97 13.32 -7.01 -0.53
N ASN A 98 12.52 -8.02 -0.92
CA ASN A 98 13.00 -9.19 -1.67
C ASN A 98 12.02 -9.67 -2.74
N SER A 99 10.85 -9.07 -2.87
CA SER A 99 9.76 -9.62 -3.69
C SER A 99 9.69 -9.05 -5.10
N TYR A 100 10.38 -7.93 -5.37
CA TYR A 100 10.26 -7.18 -6.62
C TYR A 100 10.41 -8.08 -7.86
N LYS A 101 11.49 -8.87 -7.92
CA LYS A 101 11.75 -9.77 -9.05
C LYS A 101 10.71 -10.88 -9.20
N ALA A 102 10.14 -11.37 -8.10
CA ALA A 102 9.07 -12.36 -8.14
C ALA A 102 7.76 -11.76 -8.71
N TYR A 103 7.43 -10.52 -8.32
CA TYR A 103 6.31 -9.79 -8.93
C TYR A 103 6.53 -9.55 -10.41
N GLU A 104 7.72 -9.08 -10.79
CA GLU A 104 8.10 -8.82 -12.18
C GLU A 104 7.96 -10.10 -13.03
N ALA A 105 8.52 -11.22 -12.59
CA ALA A 105 8.49 -12.48 -13.33
C ALA A 105 7.06 -13.01 -13.53
N HIS A 106 6.25 -13.02 -12.48
CA HIS A 106 4.86 -13.49 -12.59
C HIS A 106 3.98 -12.53 -13.42
N LEU A 107 4.13 -11.21 -13.24
CA LEU A 107 3.33 -10.26 -13.99
C LEU A 107 3.72 -10.24 -15.47
N ALA A 108 5.01 -10.42 -15.79
CA ALA A 108 5.47 -10.61 -17.16
C ALA A 108 4.79 -11.84 -17.80
N SER A 109 4.76 -12.98 -17.10
CA SER A 109 4.20 -14.22 -17.63
C SER A 109 2.71 -14.15 -17.89
N CYS A 110 1.93 -13.42 -17.11
CA CYS A 110 0.48 -13.28 -17.30
C CYS A 110 0.03 -11.97 -17.97
N SER A 111 0.97 -11.09 -18.34
CA SER A 111 0.67 -9.78 -18.93
C SER A 111 -0.07 -9.85 -20.28
N HIS A 112 0.23 -10.86 -21.09
CA HIS A 112 -0.36 -11.04 -22.41
C HIS A 112 -1.82 -11.52 -22.37
N GLU A 113 -2.21 -12.23 -21.30
CA GLU A 113 -3.58 -12.73 -21.11
C GLU A 113 -4.46 -11.79 -20.28
N ASN A 114 -3.84 -10.94 -19.44
CA ASN A 114 -4.56 -10.15 -18.45
C ASN A 114 -4.16 -8.67 -18.50
N ALA A 115 -5.07 -7.83 -18.99
CA ALA A 115 -4.88 -6.38 -19.06
C ALA A 115 -4.52 -5.74 -17.71
N LYS A 116 -5.03 -6.27 -16.58
CA LYS A 116 -4.67 -5.76 -15.25
C LYS A 116 -3.22 -6.10 -14.91
N ALA A 117 -2.78 -7.33 -15.23
CA ALA A 117 -1.39 -7.73 -15.03
C ALA A 117 -0.45 -6.88 -15.88
N HIS A 118 -0.80 -6.61 -17.14
CA HIS A 118 -0.06 -5.69 -18.00
C HIS A 118 0.05 -4.29 -17.40
N GLY A 119 -1.05 -3.73 -16.89
CA GLY A 119 -1.05 -2.43 -16.23
C GLY A 119 -0.10 -2.36 -15.03
N TYR A 120 -0.13 -3.36 -14.14
CA TYR A 120 0.77 -3.41 -12.99
C TYR A 120 2.22 -3.67 -13.40
N PHE A 121 2.45 -4.51 -14.41
CA PHE A 121 3.77 -4.75 -14.96
C PHE A 121 4.40 -3.47 -15.53
N SER A 122 3.62 -2.71 -16.31
CA SER A 122 4.05 -1.42 -16.85
C SER A 122 4.39 -0.42 -15.74
N MET A 123 3.59 -0.38 -14.66
CA MET A 123 3.89 0.46 -13.49
C MET A 123 5.15 0.02 -12.74
N LEU A 124 5.40 -1.29 -12.61
CA LEU A 124 6.62 -1.80 -11.99
C LEU A 124 7.86 -1.40 -12.79
N LEU A 125 7.80 -1.44 -14.12
CA LEU A 125 8.93 -1.07 -14.98
C LEU A 125 9.17 0.45 -15.04
N ASP A 126 8.25 1.28 -14.55
CA ASP A 126 8.44 2.72 -14.47
C ASP A 126 9.50 3.06 -13.41
N LYS A 127 10.74 3.28 -13.87
CA LYS A 127 11.88 3.67 -13.03
C LYS A 127 11.56 4.86 -12.13
N ARG A 128 10.80 5.85 -12.61
CA ARG A 128 10.47 7.04 -11.81
C ARG A 128 9.59 6.67 -10.61
N LEU A 129 8.68 5.72 -10.79
CA LEU A 129 7.80 5.23 -9.74
C LEU A 129 8.56 4.37 -8.73
N VAL A 130 9.42 3.46 -9.21
CA VAL A 130 10.23 2.60 -8.33
C VAL A 130 11.24 3.43 -7.53
N THR A 131 11.91 4.42 -8.15
CA THR A 131 12.78 5.35 -7.43
C THR A 131 12.01 6.15 -6.38
N PHE A 132 10.80 6.63 -6.71
CA PHE A 132 9.95 7.32 -5.74
C PHE A 132 9.61 6.42 -4.54
N ALA A 133 9.30 5.15 -4.79
CA ALA A 133 9.02 4.17 -3.75
C ALA A 133 10.26 3.87 -2.86
N MET A 134 11.45 3.76 -3.45
CA MET A 134 12.71 3.55 -2.71
C MET A 134 13.09 4.75 -1.84
N VAL A 135 12.95 5.98 -2.36
CA VAL A 135 13.31 7.20 -1.61
C VAL A 135 12.30 7.50 -0.51
N GLY A 136 11.03 7.14 -0.70
CA GLY A 136 9.97 7.34 0.30
C GLY A 136 10.19 6.60 1.62
N ILE A 137 10.86 5.44 1.59
CA ILE A 137 11.22 4.68 2.81
C ILE A 137 12.32 5.40 3.59
N ILE A 138 13.35 5.91 2.90
CA ILE A 138 14.57 6.43 3.54
C ILE A 138 14.32 7.71 4.34
N HIS A 139 13.29 8.49 4.03
CA HIS A 139 13.01 9.78 4.69
C HIS A 139 12.02 9.70 5.86
N LEU A 140 11.43 8.54 6.16
CA LEU A 140 10.49 8.39 7.28
C LEU A 140 11.11 7.69 8.51
N GLU A 141 12.33 7.18 8.39
CA GLU A 141 13.09 6.52 9.46
C GLU A 141 14.23 7.39 10.03
N THR A 142 14.39 8.61 9.53
CA THR A 142 15.34 9.63 10.04
C THR A 142 14.64 10.68 10.87
#